data_AF-A0A7C3IZV8-F1
#
_entry.id   AF-A0A7C3IZV8-F1
#
_cell.length_a   1.000
_cell.length_b   1.000
_cell.length_c   1.000
_cell.angle_alpha   90.00
_cell.angle_beta   90.00
_cell.angle_gamma   90.00
#
_symmetry.space_group_name_H-M   'P 1'
#
loop_
_entity.id
_entity.type
_entity.pdbx_description
1 polymer ?
#
loop_
_entity_poly.entity_id
_entity_poly.type
_entity_poly.pdbx_seq_one_letter_code
_entity_poly.pdbx_strand_id
1 'polypeptide(L)'
;MPGGPQGGVYKTTDGGKTWARVIGDADFAKSAPPGYVHCFFVNLHPDRPDWVYAGTGSHGLWLSQDAGKTWRRFDAIPFRACQNVAFDPEDRTVMYVTTFGGGVWRGRCEP
;
A
#
# COMPACT_ATOMS: atom_id res chain seq x y z
N MET A 1 -15.98 -16.68 1.98
CA MET A 1 -14.87 -16.55 1.00
C MET A 1 -14.31 -17.95 0.76
N PRO A 2 -14.41 -18.54 -0.43
CA PRO A 2 -13.85 -19.87 -0.68
C PRO A 2 -12.32 -19.78 -0.75
N GLY A 3 -11.59 -20.56 0.06
CA GLY A 3 -10.14 -20.75 -0.07
C GLY A 3 -9.23 -20.05 0.96
N GLY A 4 -9.45 -20.26 2.27
CA GLY A 4 -8.53 -19.85 3.35
C GLY A 4 -8.30 -18.34 3.52
N PRO A 5 -7.81 -17.86 4.68
CA PRO A 5 -7.49 -16.44 4.86
C PRO A 5 -6.20 -16.11 4.12
N GLN A 6 -6.31 -15.75 2.85
CA GLN A 6 -5.23 -15.13 2.10
C GLN A 6 -5.24 -13.62 2.38
N GLY A 7 -4.18 -13.12 3.05
CA GLY A 7 -3.99 -11.69 3.28
C GLY A 7 -3.88 -10.89 1.98
N GLY A 8 -3.88 -9.57 2.04
CA GLY A 8 -3.71 -8.73 0.86
C GLY A 8 -4.53 -7.46 0.89
N VAL A 9 -4.61 -6.80 -0.26
CA VAL A 9 -5.51 -5.67 -0.49
C VAL A 9 -6.61 -6.14 -1.43
N TYR A 10 -7.85 -5.83 -1.05
CA TYR A 10 -9.04 -6.15 -1.84
C TYR A 10 -9.76 -4.86 -2.20
N LYS A 11 -10.32 -4.82 -3.41
CA LYS A 11 -11.09 -3.69 -3.92
C LYS A 11 -12.50 -4.13 -4.31
N THR A 12 -13.46 -3.26 -4.07
CA THR A 12 -14.83 -3.37 -4.59
C THR A 12 -15.15 -2.14 -5.44
N THR A 13 -16.07 -2.29 -6.40
CA THR A 13 -16.66 -1.18 -7.18
C THR A 13 -18.19 -1.21 -7.15
N ASP A 14 -18.79 -2.10 -6.36
CA ASP A 14 -20.23 -2.35 -6.34
C ASP A 14 -20.85 -2.20 -4.93
N GLY A 15 -20.18 -1.42 -4.07
CA GLY A 15 -20.61 -1.19 -2.70
C GLY A 15 -20.31 -2.36 -1.77
N GLY A 16 -19.33 -3.20 -2.09
CA GLY A 16 -18.89 -4.32 -1.25
C GLY A 16 -19.64 -5.62 -1.49
N LYS A 17 -20.44 -5.71 -2.55
CA LYS A 17 -21.13 -6.97 -2.93
C LYS A 17 -20.13 -7.99 -3.46
N THR A 18 -19.17 -7.53 -4.24
CA THR A 18 -18.03 -8.34 -4.71
C THR A 18 -16.71 -7.66 -4.41
N TRP A 19 -15.68 -8.49 -4.21
CA TRP A 19 -14.33 -8.06 -3.87
C TRP A 19 -13.31 -8.79 -4.75
N ALA A 20 -12.42 -8.04 -5.36
CA ALA A 20 -11.28 -8.55 -6.11
C ALA A 20 -9.99 -8.35 -5.31
N ARG A 21 -9.15 -9.38 -5.21
CA ARG A 21 -7.80 -9.26 -4.63
C ARG A 21 -6.94 -8.48 -5.64
N VAL A 22 -6.45 -7.31 -5.24
CA VAL A 22 -5.64 -6.41 -6.09
C VAL A 22 -4.17 -6.35 -5.69
N ILE A 23 -3.85 -6.80 -4.47
CA ILE A 23 -2.49 -7.11 -4.04
C ILE A 23 -2.52 -8.45 -3.29
N GLY A 24 -1.68 -9.39 -3.70
CA GLY A 24 -1.59 -10.73 -3.13
C GLY A 24 -0.20 -11.34 -3.25
N ASP A 25 -0.10 -12.63 -2.93
CA ASP A 25 1.19 -13.34 -2.83
C ASP A 25 1.99 -13.32 -4.14
N ALA A 26 1.31 -13.21 -5.29
CA ALA A 26 1.94 -13.14 -6.61
C ALA A 26 2.66 -11.80 -6.87
N ASP A 27 2.23 -10.72 -6.22
CA ASP A 27 2.81 -9.38 -6.38
C ASP A 27 4.10 -9.22 -5.59
N PHE A 28 4.22 -9.96 -4.49
CA PHE A 28 5.45 -10.01 -3.71
C PHE A 28 6.36 -11.04 -4.35
N ALA A 29 7.55 -10.60 -4.80
CA ALA A 29 8.56 -11.52 -5.30
C ALA A 29 8.74 -12.72 -4.34
N LYS A 30 9.18 -13.87 -4.87
CA LYS A 30 9.53 -15.12 -4.15
C LYS A 30 10.46 -14.96 -2.92
N SER A 31 10.84 -13.74 -2.59
CA SER A 31 11.60 -13.29 -1.43
C SER A 31 10.89 -13.44 -0.07
N ALA A 32 9.65 -13.90 0.00
CA ALA A 32 8.97 -14.20 1.27
C ALA A 32 8.28 -15.57 1.22
N PRO A 33 8.29 -16.35 2.33
CA PRO A 33 7.49 -17.55 2.42
C PRO A 33 6.01 -17.22 2.17
N PRO A 34 5.25 -18.08 1.47
CA PRO A 34 3.80 -17.92 1.36
C PRO A 34 3.20 -17.87 2.76
N GLY A 35 2.37 -16.86 3.04
CA GLY A 35 1.73 -16.75 4.35
C GLY A 35 1.66 -15.33 4.84
N TYR A 36 0.48 -14.72 4.63
CA TYR A 36 0.03 -13.45 5.19
C TYR A 36 0.71 -12.19 4.63
N VAL A 37 0.17 -11.72 3.51
CA VAL A 37 0.29 -10.31 3.12
C VAL A 37 -0.47 -9.47 4.15
N HIS A 38 0.26 -8.94 5.12
CA HIS A 38 -0.30 -8.00 6.08
C HIS A 38 -0.23 -6.60 5.49
N CYS A 39 -1.39 -6.06 5.09
CA CYS A 39 -1.55 -4.66 4.79
C CYS A 39 -1.96 -3.92 6.06
N PHE A 40 -1.20 -2.91 6.46
CA PHE A 40 -1.46 -2.14 7.67
C PHE A 40 -2.38 -0.95 7.43
N PHE A 41 -2.31 -0.36 6.23
CA PHE A 41 -3.15 0.77 5.87
C PHE A 41 -3.37 0.84 4.36
N VAL A 42 -4.46 1.51 3.97
CA VAL A 42 -4.73 1.98 2.60
C VAL A 42 -5.20 3.43 2.69
N ASN A 43 -4.44 4.35 2.09
CA ASN A 43 -4.76 5.77 2.07
C ASN A 43 -4.82 6.30 0.64
N LEU A 44 -5.69 7.28 0.41
CA LEU A 44 -5.80 8.00 -0.86
C LEU A 44 -4.97 9.28 -0.79
N HIS A 45 -4.42 9.70 -1.93
CA HIS A 45 -3.86 11.04 -2.04
C HIS A 45 -5.01 12.09 -1.96
N PRO A 46 -4.85 13.17 -1.19
CA PRO A 46 -5.92 14.16 -0.96
C PRO A 46 -6.38 14.88 -2.24
N ASP A 47 -5.48 15.18 -3.18
CA ASP A 47 -5.82 15.84 -4.46
C ASP A 47 -5.98 14.89 -5.66
N ARG A 48 -5.57 13.63 -5.51
CA ARG A 48 -5.44 12.69 -6.62
C ARG A 48 -6.06 11.36 -6.18
N PRO A 49 -7.38 11.24 -6.12
CA PRO A 49 -8.05 10.07 -5.55
C PRO A 49 -7.76 8.77 -6.32
N ASP A 50 -7.29 8.85 -7.56
CA ASP A 50 -6.78 7.68 -8.29
C ASP A 50 -5.45 7.14 -7.73
N TRP A 51 -4.76 7.92 -6.89
CA TRP A 51 -3.52 7.52 -6.26
C TRP A 51 -3.80 6.91 -4.89
N VAL A 52 -3.43 5.64 -4.76
CA VAL A 52 -3.71 4.82 -3.60
C VAL A 52 -2.41 4.27 -3.06
N TYR A 53 -2.16 4.46 -1.77
CA TYR A 53 -0.98 3.99 -1.08
C TYR A 53 -1.36 2.86 -0.12
N ALA A 54 -0.62 1.75 -0.18
CA ALA A 54 -0.81 0.61 0.69
C ALA A 54 0.51 0.26 1.40
N GLY A 55 0.51 0.34 2.73
CA GLY A 55 1.65 -0.10 3.54
C GLY A 55 1.56 -1.56 3.87
N THR A 56 2.67 -2.27 3.72
CA THR A 56 2.77 -3.69 4.07
C THR A 56 3.74 -3.90 5.22
N GLY A 57 3.60 -5.04 5.91
CA GLY A 57 4.47 -5.38 7.04
C GLY A 57 5.87 -5.84 6.70
N SER A 58 6.10 -6.35 5.49
CA SER A 58 7.40 -6.92 5.10
C SER A 58 7.83 -6.57 3.67
N HIS A 59 7.00 -5.85 2.91
CA HIS A 59 7.20 -5.59 1.47
C HIS A 59 7.12 -4.10 1.11
N GLY A 60 7.27 -3.21 2.08
CA GLY A 60 7.36 -1.77 1.91
C GLY A 60 6.03 -1.10 1.60
N LEU A 61 6.14 0.09 1.01
CA LEU A 61 5.02 0.90 0.54
C LEU A 61 4.72 0.57 -0.93
N TRP A 62 3.44 0.46 -1.25
CA TRP A 62 2.93 0.25 -2.59
C TRP A 62 2.09 1.44 -3.03
N LEU A 63 2.16 1.76 -4.32
CA LEU A 63 1.43 2.84 -4.96
C LEU A 63 0.68 2.31 -6.18
N SER A 64 -0.59 2.64 -6.25
CA SER A 64 -1.37 2.63 -7.48
C SER A 64 -1.63 4.06 -7.90
N GLN A 65 -1.63 4.32 -9.21
CA GLN A 65 -2.00 5.63 -9.79
C GLN A 65 -3.21 5.54 -10.73
N ASP A 66 -3.95 4.42 -10.66
CA ASP A 66 -5.11 4.11 -11.52
C ASP A 66 -6.30 3.56 -10.69
N ALA A 67 -6.47 4.11 -9.49
CA ALA A 67 -7.48 3.75 -8.50
C ALA A 67 -7.39 2.30 -8.02
N GLY A 68 -6.20 1.71 -7.97
CA GLY A 68 -5.96 0.35 -7.48
C GLY A 68 -6.16 -0.74 -8.53
N LYS A 69 -6.08 -0.42 -9.83
CA LYS A 69 -6.11 -1.44 -10.91
C LYS A 69 -4.73 -2.07 -11.09
N THR A 70 -3.68 -1.27 -11.05
CA THR A 70 -2.27 -1.71 -11.08
C THR A 70 -1.50 -1.10 -9.92
N TRP A 71 -0.51 -1.83 -9.43
CA TRP A 71 0.27 -1.48 -8.26
C TRP A 71 1.77 -1.65 -8.54
N ARG A 72 2.57 -0.76 -7.97
CA ARG A 72 4.03 -0.85 -7.96
C ARG A 72 4.58 -0.56 -6.58
N ARG A 73 5.77 -1.10 -6.30
CA ARG A 73 6.51 -0.74 -5.10
C ARG A 73 6.99 0.71 -5.18
N PHE A 74 6.98 1.40 -4.06
CA PHE A 74 7.49 2.77 -3.92
C PHE A 74 8.95 2.72 -3.43
N ASP A 75 9.89 2.72 -4.37
CA ASP A 75 11.30 2.38 -4.09
C ASP A 75 12.11 3.46 -3.36
N ALA A 76 11.61 4.71 -3.30
CA ALA A 76 12.28 5.79 -2.57
C ALA A 76 12.30 5.59 -1.04
N ILE A 77 11.54 4.62 -0.52
CA ILE A 77 11.48 4.28 0.91
C ILE A 77 12.27 2.98 1.14
N PRO A 78 13.41 3.03 1.86
CA PRO A 78 14.27 1.85 2.07
C PRO A 78 13.78 0.93 3.18
N PHE A 79 12.50 1.00 3.57
CA PHE A 79 11.94 0.26 4.72
C PHE A 79 10.93 -0.80 4.27
N ARG A 80 10.94 -1.93 4.97
CA ARG A 80 10.06 -3.08 4.67
C ARG A 80 8.70 -3.00 5.37
N ALA A 81 8.63 -2.38 6.54
CA ALA A 81 7.43 -2.33 7.36
C ALA A 81 6.88 -0.89 7.41
N CYS A 82 5.88 -0.59 6.57
CA CYS A 82 5.26 0.74 6.50
C CYS A 82 3.90 0.74 7.20
N GLN A 83 3.74 1.56 8.23
CA GLN A 83 2.62 1.55 9.17
C GLN A 83 1.52 2.56 8.83
N ASN A 84 1.87 3.73 8.30
CA ASN A 84 0.91 4.73 7.83
C ASN A 84 1.57 5.71 6.85
N VAL A 85 0.75 6.40 6.05
CA VAL A 85 1.17 7.59 5.28
C VAL A 85 0.31 8.78 5.67
N ALA A 86 0.94 9.94 5.85
CA ALA A 86 0.27 11.22 5.99
C ALA A 86 0.85 12.20 4.97
N PHE A 87 -0.01 13.03 4.39
CA PHE A 87 0.40 14.07 3.44
C PHE A 87 0.58 15.38 4.18
N ASP A 88 1.57 16.16 3.76
CA ASP A 88 1.76 17.52 4.26
C ASP A 88 0.54 18.38 3.85
N PRO A 89 -0.12 19.07 4.81
CA PRO A 89 -1.32 19.86 4.52
C PRO A 89 -1.04 21.12 3.69
N GLU A 90 0.19 21.63 3.71
CA GLU A 90 0.61 22.84 2.99
C GLU A 90 1.26 22.51 1.63
N ASP A 91 2.02 21.40 1.56
CA ASP A 91 2.61 20.89 0.30
C ASP A 91 2.24 19.41 0.08
N ARG A 92 1.09 19.16 -0.54
CA ARG A 92 0.58 17.79 -0.80
C ARG A 92 1.47 16.94 -1.71
N THR A 93 2.55 17.49 -2.28
CA THR A 93 3.58 16.69 -2.97
C THR A 93 4.57 16.02 -2.01
N VAL A 94 4.50 16.34 -0.71
CA VAL A 94 5.31 15.77 0.37
C VAL A 94 4.46 14.82 1.20
N MET A 95 5.03 13.68 1.56
CA MET A 95 4.43 12.73 2.49
C MET A 95 5.40 12.27 3.57
N TYR A 96 4.81 11.83 4.67
CA TYR A 96 5.45 11.22 5.83
C TYR A 96 4.99 9.79 5.95
N VAL A 97 5.93 8.86 6.11
CA VAL A 97 5.64 7.44 6.27
C VAL A 97 6.21 6.96 7.59
N THR A 98 5.33 6.46 8.45
CA THR A 98 5.74 5.83 9.71
C THR A 98 6.12 4.37 9.46
N THR A 99 7.12 3.88 10.18
CA THR A 99 7.64 2.53 10.00
C THR A 99 7.76 1.79 11.33
N PHE A 100 7.86 0.46 11.29
CA PHE A 100 8.22 -0.32 12.46
C PHE A 100 9.75 -0.38 12.60
N GLY A 101 10.30 0.28 13.62
CA GLY A 101 11.73 0.28 13.96
C GLY A 101 12.62 1.25 13.15
N GLY A 102 12.14 1.79 12.01
CA GLY A 102 12.90 2.72 11.16
C GLY A 102 12.60 4.21 11.38
N GLY A 103 11.69 4.55 12.30
CA GLY A 103 11.25 5.93 12.53
C GLY A 103 10.28 6.44 11.47
N VAL A 104 10.43 7.73 11.10
CA VAL A 104 9.59 8.42 10.12
C VAL A 104 10.42 8.78 8.90
N TRP A 105 9.96 8.38 7.72
CA TRP A 105 10.51 8.84 6.43
C TRP A 105 9.73 10.06 5.94
N ARG A 106 10.44 11.03 5.36
CA ARG A 106 9.85 12.19 4.67
C ARG A 106 10.41 12.25 3.25
N GLY A 107 9.54 12.48 2.27
CA GLY A 107 9.97 12.72 0.90
C GLY A 107 8.80 13.05 -0.02
N ARG A 108 9.07 13.09 -1.33
CA ARG A 108 8.03 13.32 -2.33
C ARG A 108 7.09 12.12 -2.37
N CYS A 109 5.79 12.37 -2.56
CA CYS A 109 4.78 11.33 -2.71
C CYS A 109 4.75 10.75 -4.13
N GLU A 110 5.46 11.39 -5.06
CA GLU A 110 5.68 10.95 -6.43
C GLU A 110 6.96 10.08 -6.48
N PRO A 111 6.94 8.95 -7.21
CA PRO A 111 8.09 8.06 -7.35
C PRO A 111 9.14 8.58 -8.33
#